data_AF-A0A0G1WNP7-F1
#
_entry.id   AF-A0A0G1WNP7-F1
#
_cell.length_a   1.000
_cell.length_b   1.000
_cell.length_c   1.000
_cell.angle_alpha   90.00
_cell.angle_beta   90.00
_cell.angle_gamma   90.00
#
_symmetry.space_group_name_H-M   'P 1'
#
loop_
_entity.id
_entity.type
_entity.pdbx_description
1 polymer ?
#
loop_
_entity_poly.entity_id
_entity_poly.type
_entity_poly.pdbx_seq_one_letter_code
_entity_poly.pdbx_strand_id
1 'polypeptide(L)'
;MTEPDGLFTLRLIFIRGLLSNIENTPANKEPGLPVNDADATVNDPPINTNAARISADFFKLLFLKIWYFMLFLNSHCTLRQMSYIILPVENSRNHLRVHCDVMSLFKRALTIKHGFEIGVLAFIGVLSLAIHLLPFILYGSHPLGYDTGFYRRYLIEPFLSFPNAPVPGLGENALIPRMFLDALRLLPFSADYILYGSYIALFVLLSVTLYFFLRSHVGIRGAAIAALLLVLSSVQYKAYWYMLWKHAFAACLLFLALIALERRWTALLVFLDIALAWSHTTTAIIYLLTLGILFIVHAERKRIFIHGAITALAFVMVNASLVHQISVATPVAVFLDWSEYIVFSIPIFIVIITARIWRISNIPLSLWAFTAVSFAFPLLKLPFFERIFIYSDIALIALSGFAIERMVSQMNFETPTKRTYLHGAILCITLGLFLSSLRGEVRSSRPLISEEIFDGIAEISAMVPSEATILTTSDEAPWFEGWTSSHIAAPGMLRDTHNLDEWTTLWTSTSTEKQIEFLGEFPQPLYIASFNGFEDLIGTPAPCLLLLTPHLLSFDVCAQTN
;
A
#
# COMPACT_ATOMS: atom_id res chain seq x y z
N MET A 1 6.83 -45.02 -29.64
CA MET A 1 5.84 -44.03 -29.16
C MET A 1 5.39 -44.48 -27.78
N THR A 2 6.01 -43.93 -26.75
CA THR A 2 5.69 -44.16 -25.33
C THR A 2 5.32 -42.80 -24.75
N GLU A 3 4.16 -42.73 -24.11
CA GLU A 3 3.53 -41.49 -23.60
C GLU A 3 4.38 -40.76 -22.54
N PRO A 4 4.23 -39.42 -22.41
CA PRO A 4 5.00 -38.59 -21.50
C PRO A 4 4.37 -38.48 -20.10
N ASP A 5 3.84 -39.57 -19.53
CA ASP A 5 3.19 -39.55 -18.21
C ASP A 5 4.18 -39.33 -17.05
N GLY A 6 5.45 -39.67 -17.25
CA GLY A 6 6.50 -39.46 -16.24
C GLY A 6 6.71 -37.99 -15.85
N LEU A 7 6.38 -37.05 -16.75
CA LEU A 7 6.62 -35.62 -16.52
C LEU A 7 5.53 -34.97 -15.65
N PHE A 8 4.33 -35.55 -15.60
CA PHE A 8 3.24 -35.08 -14.74
C PHE A 8 3.43 -35.56 -13.29
N THR A 9 3.87 -36.80 -13.12
CA THR A 9 4.12 -37.41 -11.81
C THR A 9 5.29 -36.76 -11.06
N LEU A 10 6.36 -36.39 -11.77
CA LEU A 10 7.53 -35.72 -11.18
C LEU A 10 7.20 -34.30 -10.70
N ARG A 11 6.25 -33.61 -11.36
CA ARG A 11 5.76 -32.27 -10.94
C ARG A 11 4.93 -32.34 -9.66
N LEU A 12 4.12 -33.38 -9.48
CA LEU A 12 3.31 -33.59 -8.27
C LEU A 12 4.14 -33.94 -7.03
N ILE A 13 5.20 -34.74 -7.18
CA ILE A 13 6.07 -35.16 -6.07
C ILE A 13 6.86 -33.96 -5.51
N PHE A 14 7.41 -33.10 -6.38
CA PHE A 14 8.16 -31.92 -5.94
C PHE A 14 7.28 -30.91 -5.19
N ILE A 15 6.02 -30.74 -5.62
CA ILE A 15 5.04 -29.86 -4.97
C ILE A 15 4.65 -30.38 -3.58
N ARG A 16 4.45 -31.70 -3.42
CA ARG A 16 4.15 -32.31 -2.11
C ARG A 16 5.29 -32.10 -1.11
N GLY A 17 6.55 -32.24 -1.54
CA GLY A 17 7.72 -32.03 -0.69
C GLY A 17 7.91 -30.56 -0.29
N LEU A 18 7.60 -29.61 -1.18
CA LEU A 18 7.66 -28.19 -0.85
C LEU A 18 6.58 -27.79 0.17
N LEU A 19 5.36 -28.33 0.00
CA LEU A 19 4.24 -28.06 0.91
C LEU A 19 4.42 -28.68 2.30
N SER A 20 5.04 -29.87 2.41
CA SER A 20 5.28 -30.52 3.71
C SER A 20 6.36 -29.83 4.54
N ASN A 21 7.38 -29.26 3.91
CA ASN A 21 8.44 -28.52 4.62
C ASN A 21 7.94 -27.17 5.18
N ILE A 22 6.89 -26.60 4.58
CA ILE A 22 6.27 -25.36 5.05
C ILE A 22 5.42 -25.57 6.32
N GLU A 23 4.95 -26.80 6.60
CA GLU A 23 4.15 -27.09 7.80
C GLU A 23 4.99 -27.19 9.09
N ASN A 24 6.31 -27.32 9.00
CA ASN A 24 7.17 -27.66 10.14
C ASN A 24 8.14 -26.55 10.60
N THR A 25 8.05 -25.33 10.08
CA THR A 25 8.94 -24.23 10.50
C THR A 25 8.41 -23.57 11.77
N PRO A 26 9.09 -23.66 12.94
CA PRO A 26 8.68 -22.96 14.15
C PRO A 26 8.82 -21.44 13.96
N ALA A 27 7.90 -20.68 14.55
CA ALA A 27 7.96 -19.22 14.56
C ALA A 27 9.20 -18.77 15.36
N ASN A 28 10.15 -18.12 14.70
CA ASN A 28 11.27 -17.49 15.38
C ASN A 28 10.77 -16.23 16.10
N LYS A 29 11.22 -16.03 17.35
CA LYS A 29 11.02 -14.77 18.09
C LYS A 29 11.74 -13.65 17.35
N GLU A 30 11.01 -12.63 16.94
CA GLU A 30 11.56 -11.40 16.36
C GLU A 30 12.17 -10.49 17.44
N PRO A 31 13.18 -9.67 17.08
CA PRO A 31 13.69 -8.61 17.94
C PRO A 31 12.69 -7.44 17.92
N GLY A 32 11.99 -7.23 19.04
CA GLY A 32 11.08 -6.10 19.21
C GLY A 32 11.82 -4.77 19.35
N LEU A 33 11.06 -3.68 19.18
CA LEU A 33 11.36 -2.34 19.69
C LEU A 33 11.87 -2.45 21.15
N PRO A 34 12.71 -1.51 21.62
CA PRO A 34 13.16 -1.50 23.01
C PRO A 34 11.95 -1.31 23.94
N VAL A 35 11.34 -2.43 24.33
CA VAL A 35 10.46 -2.53 25.48
C VAL A 35 11.39 -2.40 26.68
N ASN A 36 11.14 -1.44 27.57
CA ASN A 36 11.85 -1.38 28.83
C ASN A 36 11.71 -2.74 29.53
N ASP A 37 12.83 -3.39 29.84
CA ASP A 37 12.96 -4.77 30.37
C ASP A 37 12.28 -5.01 31.75
N ALA A 38 11.36 -4.15 32.19
CA ALA A 38 10.75 -4.22 33.51
C ALA A 38 9.48 -5.09 33.58
N ASP A 39 8.80 -5.41 32.46
CA ASP A 39 7.47 -6.09 32.48
C ASP A 39 7.37 -7.40 31.67
N ALA A 40 8.48 -8.14 31.52
CA ALA A 40 8.57 -9.35 30.69
C ALA A 40 7.82 -10.61 31.20
N THR A 41 6.65 -10.47 31.84
CA THR A 41 5.76 -11.61 32.16
C THR A 41 4.33 -11.48 31.61
N VAL A 42 4.05 -10.48 30.78
CA VAL A 42 2.79 -10.45 30.02
C VAL A 42 2.80 -11.59 29.01
N ASN A 43 2.04 -12.65 29.32
CA ASN A 43 1.85 -13.79 28.43
C ASN A 43 1.34 -13.28 27.08
N ASP A 44 2.13 -13.49 26.02
CA ASP A 44 1.68 -13.22 24.66
C ASP A 44 0.27 -13.80 24.48
N PRO A 45 -0.72 -13.02 24.00
CA PRO A 45 -2.06 -13.53 23.81
C PRO A 45 -1.99 -14.77 22.90
N PRO A 46 -2.71 -15.85 23.26
CA PRO A 46 -2.64 -17.10 22.52
C PRO A 46 -2.94 -16.83 21.04
N ILE A 47 -2.01 -17.24 20.16
CA ILE A 47 -2.18 -17.12 18.72
C ILE A 47 -3.53 -17.73 18.36
N ASN A 48 -4.42 -16.93 17.75
CA ASN A 48 -5.72 -17.38 17.31
C ASN A 48 -5.55 -18.53 16.29
N THR A 49 -5.74 -19.76 16.77
CA THR A 49 -5.49 -21.00 16.00
C THR A 49 -6.39 -21.08 14.76
N ASN A 50 -7.56 -20.43 14.80
CA ASN A 50 -8.46 -20.33 13.66
C ASN A 50 -7.89 -19.42 12.56
N ALA A 51 -7.33 -18.26 12.91
CA ALA A 51 -6.70 -17.35 11.94
C ALA A 51 -5.52 -18.02 11.23
N ALA A 52 -4.68 -18.74 11.99
CA ALA A 52 -3.57 -19.49 11.44
C ALA A 52 -4.01 -20.57 10.44
N ARG A 53 -5.11 -21.28 10.74
CA ARG A 53 -5.68 -22.32 9.88
C ARG A 53 -6.30 -21.75 8.61
N ILE A 54 -7.15 -20.72 8.74
CA ILE A 54 -7.79 -20.03 7.60
C ILE A 54 -6.74 -19.50 6.63
N SER A 55 -5.69 -18.86 7.16
CA SER A 55 -4.54 -18.40 6.36
C SER A 55 -3.88 -19.54 5.59
N ALA A 56 -3.61 -20.70 6.23
CA ALA A 56 -2.96 -21.82 5.56
C ALA A 56 -3.77 -22.39 4.39
N ASP A 57 -5.07 -22.58 4.58
CA ASP A 57 -5.96 -23.12 3.54
C ASP A 57 -6.13 -22.12 2.38
N PHE A 58 -6.23 -20.82 2.69
CA PHE A 58 -6.24 -19.75 1.70
C PHE A 58 -4.99 -19.76 0.81
N PHE A 59 -3.79 -19.82 1.39
CA PHE A 59 -2.54 -19.83 0.62
C PHE A 59 -2.34 -21.09 -0.23
N LYS A 60 -2.79 -22.26 0.24
CA LYS A 60 -2.80 -23.50 -0.55
C LYS A 60 -3.68 -23.36 -1.79
N LEU A 61 -4.89 -22.84 -1.63
CA LEU A 61 -5.81 -22.59 -2.74
C LEU A 61 -5.26 -21.52 -3.70
N LEU A 62 -4.70 -20.44 -3.13
CA LEU A 62 -4.12 -19.34 -3.88
C LEU A 62 -2.98 -19.79 -4.80
N PHE A 63 -2.03 -20.58 -4.27
CA PHE A 63 -0.95 -21.15 -5.06
C PHE A 63 -1.47 -21.93 -6.26
N LEU A 64 -2.47 -22.79 -6.03
CA LEU A 64 -3.07 -23.61 -7.08
C LEU A 64 -3.74 -22.74 -8.16
N LYS A 65 -4.50 -21.71 -7.75
CA LYS A 65 -5.19 -20.79 -8.68
C LYS A 65 -4.21 -19.96 -9.49
N ILE A 66 -3.15 -19.42 -8.87
CA ILE A 66 -2.08 -18.70 -9.57
C ILE A 66 -1.40 -19.62 -10.59
N TRP A 67 -1.10 -20.86 -10.20
CA TRP A 67 -0.47 -21.82 -11.10
C TRP A 67 -1.32 -22.11 -12.35
N TYR A 68 -2.62 -22.40 -12.16
CA TYR A 68 -3.54 -22.57 -13.29
C TYR A 68 -3.66 -21.32 -14.16
N PHE A 69 -3.67 -20.14 -13.54
CA PHE A 69 -3.70 -18.87 -14.26
C PHE A 69 -2.43 -18.67 -15.13
N MET A 70 -1.25 -19.01 -14.60
CA MET A 70 0.00 -18.95 -15.37
C MET A 70 0.01 -19.93 -16.55
N LEU A 71 -0.56 -21.13 -16.38
CA LEU A 71 -0.75 -22.07 -17.49
C LEU A 71 -1.71 -21.52 -18.54
N PHE A 72 -2.82 -20.91 -18.11
CA PHE A 72 -3.79 -20.25 -18.98
C PHE A 72 -3.15 -19.12 -19.80
N LEU A 73 -2.35 -18.25 -19.17
CA LEU A 73 -1.60 -17.19 -19.86
C LEU A 73 -0.67 -17.74 -20.95
N ASN A 74 -0.04 -18.90 -20.73
CA ASN A 74 0.87 -19.48 -21.72
C ASN A 74 0.13 -20.11 -22.92
N SER A 75 -1.03 -20.74 -22.68
CA SER A 75 -1.84 -21.41 -23.71
C SER A 75 -2.42 -20.45 -24.77
N HIS A 76 -2.69 -19.20 -24.40
CA HIS A 76 -3.19 -18.20 -25.36
C HIS A 76 -2.11 -17.69 -26.34
N CYS A 77 -0.83 -17.80 -25.95
CA CYS A 77 0.27 -17.34 -26.79
C CYS A 77 0.45 -18.24 -28.03
N THR A 78 0.20 -19.54 -27.90
CA THR A 78 0.28 -20.52 -28.99
C THR A 78 -0.90 -20.41 -29.96
N LEU A 79 -2.12 -20.15 -29.48
CA LEU A 79 -3.30 -19.92 -30.33
C LEU A 79 -3.11 -18.72 -31.29
N ARG A 80 -2.41 -17.68 -30.85
CA ARG A 80 -2.14 -16.49 -31.67
C ARG A 80 -1.18 -16.79 -32.83
N GLN A 81 -0.25 -17.73 -32.66
CA GLN A 81 0.66 -18.14 -33.74
C GLN A 81 -0.08 -18.92 -34.83
N MET A 82 -1.06 -19.75 -34.47
CA MET A 82 -1.86 -20.49 -35.47
C MET A 82 -2.71 -19.56 -36.36
N SER A 83 -3.21 -18.44 -35.84
CA SER A 83 -4.01 -17.50 -36.64
C SER A 83 -3.24 -16.75 -37.74
N TYR A 84 -1.90 -16.76 -37.72
CA TYR A 84 -1.09 -16.16 -38.80
C TYR A 84 -0.80 -17.13 -39.95
N ILE A 85 -1.13 -18.42 -39.81
CA ILE A 85 -0.96 -19.45 -40.85
C ILE A 85 -2.27 -19.59 -41.64
N ILE A 86 -2.82 -18.47 -42.12
CA ILE A 86 -3.92 -18.48 -43.09
C ILE A 86 -3.29 -18.09 -44.44
N LEU A 87 -3.04 -19.11 -45.26
CA LEU A 87 -2.38 -19.04 -46.56
C LEU A 87 -3.11 -18.13 -47.56
N PRO A 88 -2.40 -17.52 -48.53
CA PRO A 88 -3.04 -16.84 -49.65
C PRO A 88 -3.80 -17.86 -50.50
N VAL A 89 -5.13 -17.73 -50.55
CA VAL A 89 -5.99 -18.53 -51.44
C VAL A 89 -5.94 -17.91 -52.83
N GLU A 90 -5.16 -18.52 -53.71
CA GLU A 90 -4.96 -18.14 -55.10
C GLU A 90 -6.06 -18.76 -55.97
N ASN A 91 -7.29 -18.19 -55.98
CA ASN A 91 -8.23 -18.43 -57.08
C ASN A 91 -9.33 -17.35 -57.19
N SER A 92 -9.39 -16.68 -58.35
CA SER A 92 -9.98 -15.35 -58.57
C SER A 92 -11.50 -15.27 -58.77
N ARG A 93 -12.29 -16.26 -58.34
CA ARG A 93 -13.76 -16.27 -58.58
C ARG A 93 -14.68 -16.26 -57.35
N ASN A 94 -14.14 -16.27 -56.12
CA ASN A 94 -14.94 -16.32 -54.88
C ASN A 94 -14.71 -15.13 -53.92
N HIS A 95 -14.36 -13.95 -54.44
CA HIS A 95 -13.94 -12.80 -53.62
C HIS A 95 -14.97 -12.32 -52.57
N LEU A 96 -16.28 -12.46 -52.82
CA LEU A 96 -17.30 -11.99 -51.87
C LEU A 96 -17.48 -12.93 -50.66
N ARG A 97 -17.34 -14.25 -50.85
CA ARG A 97 -17.54 -15.24 -49.79
C ARG A 97 -16.36 -15.25 -48.81
N VAL A 98 -15.14 -15.13 -49.34
CA VAL A 98 -13.90 -15.05 -48.55
C VAL A 98 -13.89 -13.80 -47.66
N HIS A 99 -14.45 -12.67 -48.13
CA HIS A 99 -14.50 -11.44 -47.34
C HIS A 99 -15.40 -11.55 -46.09
N CYS A 100 -16.53 -12.25 -46.20
CA CYS A 100 -17.42 -12.50 -45.06
C CYS A 100 -16.78 -13.44 -44.02
N ASP A 101 -16.08 -14.49 -44.48
CA ASP A 101 -15.43 -15.44 -43.59
C ASP A 101 -14.25 -14.79 -42.84
N VAL A 102 -13.44 -13.99 -43.53
CA VAL A 102 -12.33 -13.23 -42.92
C VAL A 102 -12.83 -12.22 -41.89
N MET A 103 -13.92 -11.50 -42.17
CA MET A 103 -14.50 -10.56 -41.22
C MET A 103 -15.11 -11.26 -39.99
N SER A 104 -15.69 -12.45 -40.17
CA SER A 104 -16.19 -13.27 -39.06
C SER A 104 -15.06 -13.80 -38.17
N LEU A 105 -13.94 -14.24 -38.77
CA LEU A 105 -12.75 -14.70 -38.07
C LEU A 105 -12.06 -13.55 -37.34
N PHE A 106 -11.98 -12.36 -37.96
CA PHE A 106 -11.45 -11.16 -37.32
C PHE A 106 -12.29 -10.75 -36.10
N LYS A 107 -13.62 -10.75 -36.21
CA LYS A 107 -14.52 -10.50 -35.07
C LYS A 107 -14.30 -11.53 -33.96
N ARG A 108 -14.24 -12.83 -34.28
CA ARG A 108 -13.97 -13.89 -33.30
C ARG A 108 -12.61 -13.70 -32.62
N ALA A 109 -11.55 -13.39 -33.38
CA ALA A 109 -10.22 -13.15 -32.83
C ALA A 109 -10.18 -11.91 -31.92
N LEU A 110 -10.88 -10.84 -32.28
CA LEU A 110 -11.01 -9.64 -31.45
C LEU A 110 -11.75 -9.95 -30.14
N THR A 111 -12.87 -10.65 -30.22
CA THR A 111 -13.66 -11.08 -29.06
C THR A 111 -12.85 -11.99 -28.14
N ILE A 112 -12.09 -12.93 -28.68
CA ILE A 112 -11.21 -13.81 -27.89
C ILE A 112 -10.09 -12.99 -27.20
N LYS A 113 -9.44 -12.08 -27.93
CA LYS A 113 -8.36 -11.24 -27.37
C LYS A 113 -8.86 -10.35 -26.23
N HIS A 114 -9.99 -9.68 -26.43
CA HIS A 114 -10.56 -8.80 -25.40
C HIS A 114 -11.13 -9.59 -24.23
N GLY A 115 -11.78 -10.73 -24.49
CA GLY A 115 -12.27 -11.63 -23.44
C GLY A 115 -11.14 -12.16 -22.56
N PHE A 116 -10.00 -12.55 -23.15
CA PHE A 116 -8.81 -12.96 -22.40
C PHE A 116 -8.28 -11.86 -21.48
N GLU A 117 -8.14 -10.65 -22.01
CA GLU A 117 -7.63 -9.51 -21.25
C GLU A 117 -8.57 -9.11 -20.10
N ILE A 118 -9.88 -9.11 -20.35
CA ILE A 118 -10.88 -8.88 -19.30
C ILE A 118 -10.77 -9.97 -18.22
N GLY A 119 -10.61 -11.23 -18.62
CA GLY A 119 -10.42 -12.35 -17.68
C GLY A 119 -9.16 -12.19 -16.82
N VAL A 120 -8.05 -11.73 -17.40
CA VAL A 120 -6.79 -11.43 -16.69
C VAL A 120 -7.00 -10.33 -15.67
N LEU A 121 -7.62 -9.21 -16.06
CA LEU A 121 -7.88 -8.09 -15.17
C LEU A 121 -8.88 -8.46 -14.06
N ALA A 122 -9.92 -9.22 -14.38
CA ALA A 122 -10.87 -9.72 -13.40
C ALA A 122 -10.19 -10.64 -12.39
N PHE A 123 -9.31 -11.54 -12.83
CA PHE A 123 -8.54 -12.39 -11.93
C PHE A 123 -7.64 -11.58 -10.99
N ILE A 124 -6.87 -10.62 -11.53
CA ILE A 124 -6.00 -9.74 -10.72
C ILE A 124 -6.83 -8.93 -9.73
N GLY A 125 -7.96 -8.37 -10.17
CA GLY A 125 -8.84 -7.57 -9.31
C GLY A 125 -9.47 -8.39 -8.19
N VAL A 126 -10.01 -9.58 -8.49
CA VAL A 126 -10.59 -10.48 -7.48
C VAL A 126 -9.51 -10.96 -6.51
N LEU A 127 -8.32 -11.28 -7.00
CA LEU A 127 -7.24 -11.71 -6.13
C LEU A 127 -6.76 -10.58 -5.21
N SER A 128 -6.56 -9.38 -5.76
CA SER A 128 -6.21 -8.20 -4.97
C SER A 128 -7.29 -7.93 -3.91
N LEU A 129 -8.56 -7.94 -4.29
CA LEU A 129 -9.67 -7.80 -3.34
C LEU A 129 -9.63 -8.85 -2.23
N ALA A 130 -9.40 -10.13 -2.57
CA ALA A 130 -9.36 -11.21 -1.58
C ALA A 130 -8.22 -11.06 -0.56
N ILE A 131 -7.01 -10.67 -1.02
CA ILE A 131 -5.86 -10.46 -0.12
C ILE A 131 -6.10 -9.26 0.79
N HIS A 132 -6.64 -8.15 0.26
CA HIS A 132 -6.85 -6.94 1.04
C HIS A 132 -8.09 -7.03 1.95
N LEU A 133 -9.06 -7.90 1.67
CA LEU A 133 -10.16 -8.19 2.61
C LEU A 133 -9.74 -9.12 3.76
N LEU A 134 -8.63 -9.84 3.62
CA LEU A 134 -8.19 -10.83 4.60
C LEU A 134 -8.02 -10.26 6.02
N PRO A 135 -7.43 -9.06 6.23
CA PRO A 135 -7.34 -8.47 7.57
C PRO A 135 -8.69 -8.30 8.26
N PHE A 136 -9.72 -7.87 7.52
CA PHE A 136 -11.06 -7.67 8.08
C PHE A 136 -11.71 -8.99 8.46
N ILE A 137 -11.47 -10.05 7.68
CA ILE A 137 -11.97 -11.39 7.99
C ILE A 137 -11.28 -11.96 9.24
N LEU A 138 -9.98 -11.70 9.39
CA LEU A 138 -9.17 -12.28 10.47
C LEU A 138 -9.28 -11.52 11.79
N TYR A 139 -9.43 -10.19 11.73
CA TYR A 139 -9.21 -9.31 12.88
C TYR A 139 -10.36 -8.33 13.17
N GLY A 140 -11.44 -8.32 12.39
CA GLY A 140 -12.63 -7.53 12.68
C GLY A 140 -12.79 -6.27 11.83
N SER A 141 -13.47 -5.28 12.39
CA SER A 141 -13.97 -4.11 11.63
C SER A 141 -12.89 -3.09 11.31
N HIS A 142 -11.89 -2.97 12.19
CA HIS A 142 -10.91 -1.89 12.17
C HIS A 142 -9.46 -2.42 12.25
N PRO A 143 -9.04 -3.32 11.33
CA PRO A 143 -7.77 -4.05 11.46
C PRO A 143 -6.54 -3.24 11.00
N LEU A 144 -6.75 -2.10 10.33
CA LEU A 144 -5.68 -1.33 9.66
C LEU A 144 -5.04 -0.31 10.61
N GLY A 145 -3.98 0.36 10.17
CA GLY A 145 -3.07 1.09 11.03
C GLY A 145 -3.35 2.58 11.27
N TYR A 146 -2.31 3.21 11.79
CA TYR A 146 -2.23 4.53 12.42
C TYR A 146 -3.06 5.67 11.78
N ASP A 147 -2.92 5.94 10.48
CA ASP A 147 -3.56 7.11 9.87
C ASP A 147 -5.10 6.97 9.73
N THR A 148 -5.68 5.79 10.01
CA THR A 148 -7.10 5.50 9.81
C THR A 148 -8.00 6.55 10.45
N GLY A 149 -7.69 6.93 11.69
CA GLY A 149 -8.56 7.82 12.44
C GLY A 149 -8.65 9.24 11.87
N PHE A 150 -7.59 9.79 11.28
CA PHE A 150 -7.66 11.10 10.62
C PHE A 150 -8.62 11.11 9.42
N TYR A 151 -8.55 10.08 8.57
CA TYR A 151 -9.46 9.96 7.43
C TYR A 151 -10.89 9.68 7.88
N ARG A 152 -11.07 8.90 8.95
CA ARG A 152 -12.39 8.65 9.52
C ARG A 152 -13.00 9.93 10.06
N ARG A 153 -12.25 10.72 10.85
CA ARG A 153 -12.67 12.01 11.39
C ARG A 153 -13.19 12.93 10.28
N TYR A 154 -12.45 13.03 9.19
CA TYR A 154 -12.85 13.78 7.99
C TYR A 154 -14.20 13.33 7.43
N LEU A 155 -14.45 12.02 7.36
CA LEU A 155 -15.69 11.46 6.84
C LEU A 155 -16.88 11.60 7.79
N ILE A 156 -16.68 11.74 9.10
CA ILE A 156 -17.77 11.87 10.08
C ILE A 156 -18.20 13.32 10.34
N GLU A 157 -17.37 14.33 10.05
CA GLU A 157 -17.67 15.76 10.33
C GLU A 157 -17.95 16.61 9.06
N PRO A 158 -19.15 16.51 8.44
CA PRO A 158 -19.40 17.11 7.12
C PRO A 158 -19.41 18.64 7.11
N PHE A 159 -20.04 19.28 8.09
CA PHE A 159 -20.37 20.71 7.99
C PHE A 159 -19.21 21.62 8.41
N LEU A 160 -18.28 21.10 9.21
CA LEU A 160 -16.99 21.75 9.37
C LEU A 160 -16.09 21.48 8.16
N SER A 161 -16.17 20.28 7.54
CA SER A 161 -15.21 19.83 6.51
C SER A 161 -15.62 20.06 5.04
N PHE A 162 -16.85 20.51 4.73
CA PHE A 162 -17.33 20.62 3.35
C PHE A 162 -17.41 22.07 2.83
N PRO A 163 -16.84 22.39 1.64
CA PRO A 163 -15.81 21.62 0.93
C PRO A 163 -14.40 21.97 1.47
N ASN A 164 -13.58 20.94 1.69
CA ASN A 164 -12.12 21.02 1.93
C ASN A 164 -11.63 21.59 3.26
N ALA A 165 -12.40 21.59 4.35
CA ALA A 165 -11.84 22.17 5.57
C ALA A 165 -10.67 21.31 6.11
N PRO A 166 -9.64 21.98 6.64
CA PRO A 166 -8.48 21.30 7.17
C PRO A 166 -8.91 20.46 8.38
N VAL A 167 -8.81 19.14 8.24
CA VAL A 167 -8.82 18.24 9.40
C VAL A 167 -7.38 18.17 9.91
N PRO A 168 -7.15 18.49 11.20
CA PRO A 168 -5.84 18.34 11.81
C PRO A 168 -5.26 16.93 11.56
N GLY A 169 -3.95 16.84 11.31
CA GLY A 169 -3.27 15.57 11.00
C GLY A 169 -3.26 15.16 9.53
N LEU A 170 -4.27 15.53 8.72
CA LEU A 170 -4.27 15.19 7.28
C LEU A 170 -3.33 16.05 6.43
N GLY A 171 -2.92 17.21 6.93
CA GLY A 171 -2.09 18.19 6.23
C GLY A 171 -2.86 19.04 5.21
N GLU A 172 -2.32 20.20 4.84
CA GLU A 172 -2.92 21.09 3.83
C GLU A 172 -2.80 20.51 2.40
N ASN A 173 -1.84 19.61 2.20
CA ASN A 173 -1.50 18.97 0.93
C ASN A 173 -2.41 17.80 0.53
N ALA A 174 -3.56 17.64 1.18
CA ALA A 174 -4.50 16.53 0.97
C ALA A 174 -5.78 16.95 0.24
N LEU A 175 -5.75 18.06 -0.52
CA LEU A 175 -6.94 18.65 -1.14
C LEU A 175 -7.66 17.68 -2.08
N ILE A 176 -6.96 17.04 -3.01
CA ILE A 176 -7.58 16.10 -3.97
C ILE A 176 -8.08 14.82 -3.28
N PRO A 177 -7.31 14.18 -2.36
CA PRO A 177 -7.81 13.11 -1.49
C PRO A 177 -9.15 13.45 -0.81
N ARG A 178 -9.25 14.65 -0.24
CA ARG A 178 -10.47 15.13 0.43
C ARG A 178 -11.64 15.24 -0.53
N MET A 179 -11.44 15.89 -1.68
CA MET A 179 -12.47 15.98 -2.72
C MET A 179 -12.95 14.61 -3.21
N PHE A 180 -12.03 13.64 -3.31
CA PHE A 180 -12.38 12.27 -3.68
C PHE A 180 -13.23 11.59 -2.60
N LEU A 181 -12.84 11.71 -1.33
CA LEU A 181 -13.63 11.20 -0.21
C LEU A 181 -15.00 11.87 -0.08
N ASP A 182 -15.09 13.19 -0.32
CA ASP A 182 -16.35 13.93 -0.36
C ASP A 182 -17.29 13.40 -1.45
N ALA A 183 -16.75 13.09 -2.63
CA ALA A 183 -17.54 12.51 -3.71
C ALA A 183 -18.08 11.12 -3.34
N LEU A 184 -17.27 10.28 -2.69
CA LEU A 184 -17.70 8.96 -2.22
C LEU A 184 -18.71 9.04 -1.07
N ARG A 185 -18.66 10.10 -0.27
CA ARG A 185 -19.62 10.36 0.81
C ARG A 185 -21.05 10.58 0.32
N LEU A 186 -21.24 10.93 -0.94
CA LEU A 186 -22.58 11.03 -1.55
C LEU A 186 -23.27 9.66 -1.68
N LEU A 187 -22.54 8.56 -1.46
CA LEU A 187 -23.09 7.21 -1.44
C LEU A 187 -23.74 6.90 -0.08
N PRO A 188 -24.79 6.06 -0.03
CA PRO A 188 -25.51 5.72 1.20
C PRO A 188 -24.76 4.68 2.06
N PHE A 189 -23.44 4.81 2.18
CA PHE A 189 -22.58 3.92 2.96
C PHE A 189 -22.08 4.63 4.22
N SER A 190 -21.73 3.86 5.26
CA SER A 190 -21.09 4.43 6.45
C SER A 190 -19.69 4.96 6.12
N ALA A 191 -19.18 5.87 6.97
CA ALA A 191 -17.82 6.41 6.84
C ALA A 191 -16.77 5.29 6.77
N ASP A 192 -16.93 4.23 7.57
CA ASP A 192 -16.01 3.09 7.60
C ASP A 192 -16.02 2.31 6.27
N TYR A 193 -17.20 2.04 5.70
CA TYR A 193 -17.30 1.39 4.39
C TYR A 193 -16.72 2.24 3.27
N ILE A 194 -16.92 3.55 3.30
CA ILE A 194 -16.32 4.48 2.33
C ILE A 194 -14.79 4.46 2.49
N LEU A 195 -14.29 4.58 3.71
CA LEU A 195 -12.87 4.65 4.00
C LEU A 195 -12.14 3.38 3.57
N TYR A 196 -12.52 2.24 4.14
CA TYR A 196 -11.86 0.96 3.88
C TYR A 196 -12.16 0.46 2.47
N GLY A 197 -13.41 0.60 2.00
CA GLY A 197 -13.79 0.21 0.64
C GLY A 197 -13.03 0.98 -0.42
N SER A 198 -12.89 2.30 -0.25
CA SER A 198 -12.09 3.12 -1.17
C SER A 198 -10.61 2.73 -1.13
N TYR A 199 -10.07 2.44 0.05
CA TYR A 199 -8.67 2.06 0.18
C TYR A 199 -8.34 0.74 -0.49
N ILE A 200 -9.17 -0.29 -0.28
CA ILE A 200 -9.08 -1.57 -0.97
C ILE A 200 -9.19 -1.35 -2.49
N ALA A 201 -10.15 -0.54 -2.93
CA ALA A 201 -10.33 -0.22 -4.35
C ALA A 201 -9.08 0.46 -4.95
N LEU A 202 -8.36 1.30 -4.19
CA LEU A 202 -7.12 1.92 -4.63
C LEU A 202 -5.99 0.91 -4.83
N PHE A 203 -5.84 -0.11 -3.98
CA PHE A 203 -4.84 -1.17 -4.19
C PHE A 203 -5.17 -2.07 -5.39
N VAL A 204 -6.46 -2.34 -5.62
CA VAL A 204 -6.92 -3.00 -6.85
C VAL A 204 -6.58 -2.12 -8.07
N LEU A 205 -6.92 -0.83 -8.02
CA LEU A 205 -6.65 0.12 -9.09
C LEU A 205 -5.15 0.30 -9.35
N LEU A 206 -4.30 0.27 -8.33
CA LEU A 206 -2.85 0.38 -8.46
C LEU A 206 -2.29 -0.78 -9.30
N SER A 207 -2.77 -2.00 -9.07
CA SER A 207 -2.36 -3.16 -9.88
C SER A 207 -2.84 -3.07 -11.32
N VAL A 208 -4.06 -2.55 -11.52
CA VAL A 208 -4.65 -2.33 -12.86
C VAL A 208 -3.93 -1.23 -13.63
N THR A 209 -3.60 -0.11 -12.98
CA THR A 209 -2.87 0.99 -13.61
C THR A 209 -1.44 0.58 -13.97
N LEU A 210 -0.76 -0.18 -13.10
CA LEU A 210 0.54 -0.78 -13.42
C LEU A 210 0.44 -1.72 -14.62
N TYR A 211 -0.58 -2.59 -14.69
CA TYR A 211 -0.82 -3.45 -15.85
C TYR A 211 -0.94 -2.62 -17.14
N PHE A 212 -1.77 -1.57 -17.16
CA PHE A 212 -1.97 -0.76 -18.36
C PHE A 212 -0.73 0.01 -18.77
N PHE A 213 0.07 0.49 -17.81
CA PHE A 213 1.35 1.13 -18.06
C PHE A 213 2.32 0.18 -18.76
N LEU A 214 2.48 -1.05 -18.25
CA LEU A 214 3.45 -2.00 -18.77
C LEU A 214 3.00 -2.71 -20.05
N ARG A 215 1.69 -2.89 -20.25
CA ARG A 215 1.11 -3.69 -21.35
C ARG A 215 1.63 -3.27 -22.72
N SER A 216 1.82 -1.97 -22.98
CA SER A 216 2.34 -1.51 -24.28
C SER A 216 3.78 -1.94 -24.57
N HIS A 217 4.56 -2.23 -23.53
CA HIS A 217 6.02 -2.41 -23.63
C HIS A 217 6.43 -3.88 -23.47
N VAL A 218 5.83 -4.58 -22.51
CA VAL A 218 6.15 -5.98 -22.19
C VAL A 218 5.08 -6.96 -22.71
N GLY A 219 3.95 -6.44 -23.20
CA GLY A 219 2.80 -7.24 -23.62
C GLY A 219 1.89 -7.66 -22.46
N ILE A 220 0.77 -8.32 -22.78
CA ILE A 220 -0.28 -8.69 -21.82
C ILE A 220 0.27 -9.61 -20.72
N ARG A 221 1.07 -10.62 -21.09
CA ARG A 221 1.58 -11.63 -20.16
C ARG A 221 2.54 -11.02 -19.12
N GLY A 222 3.57 -10.28 -19.56
CA GLY A 222 4.50 -9.62 -18.64
C GLY A 222 3.84 -8.56 -17.76
N ALA A 223 2.87 -7.81 -18.30
CA ALA A 223 2.13 -6.82 -17.52
C ALA A 223 1.22 -7.48 -16.47
N ALA A 224 0.56 -8.59 -16.82
CA ALA A 224 -0.23 -9.38 -15.88
C ALA A 224 0.63 -9.97 -14.77
N ILE A 225 1.83 -10.43 -15.09
CA ILE A 225 2.80 -10.94 -14.12
C ILE A 225 3.23 -9.83 -13.16
N ALA A 226 3.58 -8.64 -13.66
CA ALA A 226 3.95 -7.51 -12.79
C ALA A 226 2.80 -7.10 -11.86
N ALA A 227 1.58 -6.99 -12.38
CA ALA A 227 0.41 -6.68 -11.55
C ALA A 227 0.13 -7.78 -10.52
N LEU A 228 0.30 -9.05 -10.88
CA LEU A 228 0.17 -10.16 -9.93
C LEU A 228 1.25 -10.11 -8.83
N LEU A 229 2.50 -9.84 -9.20
CA LEU A 229 3.58 -9.67 -8.22
C LEU A 229 3.34 -8.49 -7.28
N LEU A 230 2.73 -7.40 -7.78
CA LEU A 230 2.35 -6.26 -6.96
C LEU A 230 1.31 -6.65 -5.89
N VAL A 231 0.29 -7.40 -6.29
CA VAL A 231 -0.73 -7.94 -5.39
C VAL A 231 -0.13 -8.87 -4.34
N LEU A 232 0.95 -9.58 -4.68
CA LEU A 232 1.61 -10.55 -3.79
C LEU A 232 2.78 -9.97 -2.98
N SER A 233 3.09 -8.68 -3.13
CA SER A 233 4.25 -8.07 -2.47
C SER A 233 4.00 -7.85 -0.98
N SER A 234 4.88 -8.38 -0.12
CA SER A 234 4.87 -8.10 1.32
C SER A 234 5.09 -6.61 1.61
N VAL A 235 5.89 -5.90 0.82
CA VAL A 235 6.12 -4.45 0.98
C VAL A 235 4.83 -3.68 0.72
N GLN A 236 4.09 -4.02 -0.34
CA GLN A 236 2.81 -3.38 -0.63
C GLN A 236 1.74 -3.77 0.39
N TYR A 237 1.72 -5.03 0.84
CA TYR A 237 0.80 -5.48 1.87
C TYR A 237 1.05 -4.76 3.20
N LYS A 238 2.32 -4.55 3.58
CA LYS A 238 2.63 -3.72 4.76
C LYS A 238 2.19 -2.27 4.54
N ALA A 239 2.35 -1.72 3.33
CA ALA A 239 1.94 -0.35 3.04
C ALA A 239 0.41 -0.19 3.15
N TYR A 240 -0.30 -1.24 2.74
CA TYR A 240 -1.73 -1.39 2.98
C TYR A 240 -2.06 -1.49 4.47
N TRP A 241 -1.35 -2.33 5.22
CA TRP A 241 -1.60 -2.53 6.65
C TRP A 241 -1.56 -1.22 7.44
N TYR A 242 -0.61 -0.34 7.16
CA TYR A 242 -0.44 0.94 7.85
C TYR A 242 -1.41 2.06 7.40
N MET A 243 -2.39 1.76 6.54
CA MET A 243 -3.40 2.73 6.08
C MET A 243 -2.79 3.98 5.40
N LEU A 244 -1.78 3.78 4.54
CA LEU A 244 -1.19 4.84 3.72
C LEU A 244 -2.11 5.26 2.55
N TRP A 245 -3.31 5.77 2.87
CA TRP A 245 -4.36 6.09 1.90
C TRP A 245 -3.92 7.11 0.84
N LYS A 246 -3.36 8.26 1.28
CA LYS A 246 -2.82 9.30 0.38
C LYS A 246 -1.78 8.75 -0.60
N HIS A 247 -0.91 7.86 -0.11
CA HIS A 247 0.11 7.21 -0.93
C HIS A 247 -0.53 6.33 -2.01
N ALA A 248 -1.45 5.42 -1.65
CA ALA A 248 -2.09 4.51 -2.60
C ALA A 248 -2.85 5.29 -3.69
N PHE A 249 -3.55 6.35 -3.29
CA PHE A 249 -4.25 7.25 -4.21
C PHE A 249 -3.28 7.93 -5.18
N ALA A 250 -2.24 8.59 -4.65
CA ALA A 250 -1.27 9.31 -5.48
C ALA A 250 -0.43 8.38 -6.37
N ALA A 251 -0.13 7.15 -5.93
CA ALA A 251 0.55 6.16 -6.76
C ALA A 251 -0.29 5.76 -7.99
N CYS A 252 -1.61 5.62 -7.84
CA CYS A 252 -2.51 5.41 -8.99
C CYS A 252 -2.43 6.59 -9.98
N LEU A 253 -2.48 7.83 -9.47
CA LEU A 253 -2.34 9.03 -10.30
C LEU A 253 -0.98 9.09 -11.00
N LEU A 254 0.10 8.66 -10.34
CA LEU A 254 1.45 8.64 -10.91
C LEU A 254 1.51 7.70 -12.12
N PHE A 255 0.99 6.47 -12.03
CA PHE A 255 0.96 5.58 -13.18
C PHE A 255 0.03 6.06 -14.30
N LEU A 256 -1.11 6.65 -13.96
CA LEU A 256 -1.97 7.31 -14.95
C LEU A 256 -1.24 8.46 -15.65
N ALA A 257 -0.43 9.24 -14.92
CA ALA A 257 0.35 10.34 -15.49
C ALA A 257 1.43 9.81 -16.44
N LEU A 258 2.14 8.75 -16.06
CA LEU A 258 3.11 8.08 -16.92
C LEU A 258 2.44 7.49 -18.18
N ILE A 259 1.26 6.87 -18.05
CA ILE A 259 0.47 6.40 -19.20
C ILE A 259 0.09 7.58 -20.12
N ALA A 260 -0.45 8.66 -19.55
CA ALA A 260 -0.85 9.85 -20.32
C ALA A 260 0.34 10.50 -21.03
N LEU A 261 1.51 10.54 -20.37
CA LEU A 261 2.76 11.04 -20.93
C LEU A 261 3.22 10.22 -22.14
N GLU A 262 3.19 8.89 -22.04
CA GLU A 262 3.57 8.00 -23.15
C GLU A 262 2.55 8.00 -24.29
N ARG A 263 1.26 8.15 -23.97
CA ARG A 263 0.17 8.21 -24.95
C ARG A 263 -0.04 9.60 -25.54
N ARG A 264 0.72 10.60 -25.07
CA ARG A 264 0.61 12.02 -25.46
C ARG A 264 -0.80 12.60 -25.21
N TRP A 265 -1.44 12.18 -24.13
CA TRP A 265 -2.75 12.71 -23.70
C TRP A 265 -2.57 14.00 -22.90
N THR A 266 -2.15 15.07 -23.57
CA THR A 266 -1.71 16.33 -22.94
C THR A 266 -2.72 16.91 -21.95
N ALA A 267 -4.02 16.94 -22.30
CA ALA A 267 -5.05 17.51 -21.44
C ALA A 267 -5.21 16.72 -20.13
N LEU A 268 -5.25 15.39 -20.22
CA LEU A 268 -5.29 14.51 -19.05
C LEU A 268 -4.00 14.63 -18.23
N LEU A 269 -2.85 14.73 -18.88
CA LEU A 269 -1.57 14.87 -18.20
C LEU A 269 -1.49 16.17 -17.38
N VAL A 270 -1.94 17.32 -17.92
CA VAL A 270 -2.01 18.58 -17.17
C VAL A 270 -2.89 18.44 -15.93
N PHE A 271 -4.03 17.78 -16.05
CA PHE A 271 -4.89 17.50 -14.90
C PHE A 271 -4.17 16.62 -13.86
N LEU A 272 -3.49 15.56 -14.30
CA LEU A 272 -2.77 14.64 -13.41
C LEU A 272 -1.55 15.28 -12.75
N ASP A 273 -0.84 16.17 -13.44
CA ASP A 273 0.29 16.95 -12.91
C ASP A 273 -0.15 17.79 -11.70
N ILE A 274 -1.27 18.51 -11.84
CA ILE A 274 -1.85 19.31 -10.76
C ILE A 274 -2.39 18.39 -9.66
N ALA A 275 -3.13 17.35 -10.03
CA ALA A 275 -3.74 16.43 -9.08
C ALA A 275 -2.68 15.74 -8.20
N LEU A 276 -1.55 15.31 -8.77
CA LEU A 276 -0.43 14.71 -8.02
C LEU A 276 0.15 15.67 -7.00
N ALA A 277 0.47 16.89 -7.42
CA ALA A 277 1.03 17.94 -6.56
C ALA A 277 0.12 18.27 -5.37
N TRP A 278 -1.19 18.18 -5.57
CA TRP A 278 -2.24 18.49 -4.58
C TRP A 278 -2.76 17.25 -3.82
N SER A 279 -2.20 16.07 -4.09
CA SER A 279 -2.59 14.83 -3.42
C SER A 279 -1.60 14.37 -2.36
N HIS A 280 -0.30 14.35 -2.71
CA HIS A 280 0.72 13.79 -1.83
C HIS A 280 2.11 14.31 -2.19
N THR A 281 2.73 15.03 -1.26
CA THR A 281 4.04 15.70 -1.45
C THR A 281 5.14 14.73 -1.88
N THR A 282 5.28 13.58 -1.21
CA THR A 282 6.34 12.61 -1.55
C THR A 282 6.19 12.04 -2.95
N THR A 283 4.97 11.68 -3.37
CA THR A 283 4.73 11.16 -4.73
C THR A 283 5.00 12.24 -5.78
N ALA A 284 4.59 13.49 -5.50
CA ALA A 284 4.84 14.61 -6.39
C ALA A 284 6.34 14.88 -6.57
N ILE A 285 7.14 14.79 -5.50
CA ILE A 285 8.61 14.91 -5.57
C ILE A 285 9.20 13.81 -6.45
N ILE A 286 8.81 12.55 -6.24
CA ILE A 286 9.29 11.41 -7.07
C ILE A 286 8.92 11.63 -8.53
N TYR A 287 7.70 12.09 -8.81
CA TYR A 287 7.24 12.38 -10.16
C TYR A 287 8.02 13.53 -10.80
N LEU A 288 8.22 14.65 -10.09
CA LEU A 288 9.02 15.79 -10.56
C LEU A 288 10.46 15.39 -10.90
N LEU A 289 11.11 14.60 -10.03
CA LEU A 289 12.46 14.10 -10.29
C LEU A 289 12.48 13.12 -11.47
N THR A 290 11.43 12.32 -11.63
CA THR A 290 11.27 11.42 -12.78
C THR A 290 11.18 12.24 -14.07
N LEU A 291 10.36 13.30 -14.10
CA LEU A 291 10.30 14.24 -15.21
C LEU A 291 11.64 14.95 -15.44
N GLY A 292 12.37 15.29 -14.38
CA GLY A 292 13.71 15.88 -14.44
C GLY A 292 14.72 14.98 -15.15
N ILE A 293 14.77 13.68 -14.81
CA ILE A 293 15.59 12.71 -15.54
C ILE A 293 15.12 12.63 -17.00
N LEU A 294 13.82 12.48 -17.24
CA LEU A 294 13.26 12.40 -18.60
C LEU A 294 13.57 13.65 -19.44
N PHE A 295 13.59 14.83 -18.84
CA PHE A 295 13.97 16.08 -19.52
C PHE A 295 15.42 16.03 -20.04
N ILE A 296 16.33 15.40 -19.30
CA ILE A 296 17.73 15.24 -19.71
C ILE A 296 17.84 14.25 -20.87
N VAL A 297 17.18 13.09 -20.75
CA VAL A 297 17.42 11.94 -21.65
C VAL A 297 16.46 11.84 -22.85
N HIS A 298 15.25 12.38 -22.77
CA HIS A 298 14.23 12.18 -23.80
C HIS A 298 14.32 13.23 -24.91
N ALA A 299 13.96 12.86 -26.14
CA ALA A 299 13.98 13.77 -27.30
C ALA A 299 12.97 14.92 -27.23
N GLU A 300 11.88 14.79 -26.46
CA GLU A 300 10.75 15.73 -26.43
C GLU A 300 10.86 16.68 -25.23
N ARG A 301 12.07 17.21 -25.01
CA ARG A 301 12.45 17.99 -23.82
C ARG A 301 11.47 19.13 -23.50
N LYS A 302 11.01 19.85 -24.53
CA LYS A 302 10.07 20.97 -24.35
C LYS A 302 8.75 20.54 -23.71
N ARG A 303 8.18 19.40 -24.12
CA ARG A 303 6.92 18.91 -23.53
C ARG A 303 7.13 18.53 -22.07
N ILE A 304 8.19 17.76 -21.79
CA ILE A 304 8.51 17.32 -20.43
C ILE A 304 8.79 18.52 -19.51
N PHE A 305 9.50 19.53 -20.02
CA PHE A 305 9.75 20.78 -19.30
C PHE A 305 8.44 21.50 -18.92
N ILE A 306 7.48 21.60 -19.85
CA ILE A 306 6.18 22.23 -19.57
C ILE A 306 5.45 21.50 -18.44
N HIS A 307 5.35 20.18 -18.50
CA HIS A 307 4.69 19.38 -17.46
C HIS A 307 5.44 19.44 -16.11
N GLY A 308 6.78 19.43 -16.15
CA GLY A 308 7.61 19.64 -14.97
C GLY A 308 7.37 21.01 -14.34
N ALA A 309 7.27 22.07 -15.15
CA ALA A 309 6.99 23.42 -14.68
C ALA A 309 5.58 23.56 -14.09
N ILE A 310 4.56 22.96 -14.72
CA ILE A 310 3.18 22.95 -14.21
C ILE A 310 3.12 22.23 -12.86
N THR A 311 3.69 21.02 -12.78
CA THR A 311 3.73 20.22 -11.54
C THR A 311 4.48 20.98 -10.44
N ALA A 312 5.63 21.59 -10.76
CA ALA A 312 6.44 22.32 -9.79
C ALA A 312 5.72 23.57 -9.28
N LEU A 313 5.05 24.32 -10.17
CA LEU A 313 4.23 25.46 -9.78
C LEU A 313 3.09 25.03 -8.87
N ALA A 314 2.33 24.00 -9.25
CA ALA A 314 1.25 23.44 -8.43
C ALA A 314 1.76 22.94 -7.06
N PHE A 315 2.95 22.33 -7.03
CA PHE A 315 3.60 21.85 -5.82
C PHE A 315 3.97 23.01 -4.89
N VAL A 316 4.61 24.06 -5.42
CA VAL A 316 4.98 25.26 -4.66
C VAL A 316 3.75 25.96 -4.09
N MET A 317 2.66 26.07 -4.88
CA MET A 317 1.41 26.68 -4.41
C MET A 317 0.81 25.99 -3.19
N VAL A 318 0.95 24.66 -3.08
CA VAL A 318 0.39 23.88 -1.96
C VAL A 318 1.36 23.73 -0.79
N ASN A 319 2.67 23.73 -1.06
CA ASN A 319 3.69 23.41 -0.05
C ASN A 319 4.56 24.63 0.33
N ALA A 320 4.16 25.86 0.00
CA ALA A 320 4.93 27.07 0.28
C ALA A 320 5.28 27.22 1.78
N SER A 321 4.33 26.89 2.66
CA SER A 321 4.52 26.86 4.12
C SER A 321 5.55 25.83 4.55
N LEU A 322 5.52 24.64 3.93
CA LEU A 322 6.39 23.52 4.24
C LEU A 322 7.85 23.78 3.79
N VAL A 323 8.05 24.48 2.66
CA VAL A 323 9.39 24.89 2.19
C VAL A 323 10.12 25.74 3.23
N HIS A 324 9.40 26.53 4.02
CA HIS A 324 9.98 27.30 5.11
C HIS A 324 10.34 26.47 6.36
N GLN A 325 9.76 25.27 6.51
CA GLN A 325 9.90 24.42 7.71
C GLN A 325 10.90 23.26 7.57
N ILE A 326 11.40 22.96 6.35
CA ILE A 326 12.36 21.87 6.09
C ILE A 326 13.69 22.02 6.89
N SER A 327 13.94 23.17 7.53
CA SER A 327 15.12 23.42 8.36
C SER A 327 15.06 22.83 9.77
N VAL A 328 13.91 22.31 10.25
CA VAL A 328 13.74 21.92 11.67
C VAL A 328 13.31 20.46 11.78
N ALA A 329 14.26 19.62 12.23
CA ALA A 329 14.14 18.20 12.52
C ALA A 329 13.60 17.30 11.39
N THR A 330 14.28 16.20 11.10
CA THR A 330 13.75 15.17 10.19
C THR A 330 12.88 14.21 11.00
N PRO A 331 11.52 14.28 10.94
CA PRO A 331 10.70 13.29 11.60
C PRO A 331 10.98 11.92 10.99
N VAL A 332 11.44 11.00 11.84
CA VAL A 332 11.74 9.62 11.47
C VAL A 332 10.45 8.84 11.63
N ALA A 333 9.61 8.85 10.59
CA ALA A 333 8.51 7.91 10.52
C ALA A 333 9.00 6.63 9.86
N VAL A 334 9.53 5.71 10.69
CA VAL A 334 10.00 4.40 10.25
C VAL A 334 8.80 3.55 9.86
N PHE A 335 8.78 3.12 8.61
CA PHE A 335 7.73 2.24 8.06
C PHE A 335 8.28 0.84 7.77
N LEU A 336 9.37 0.79 7.04
CA LEU A 336 10.14 -0.41 6.71
C LEU A 336 11.60 -0.06 6.95
N ASP A 337 12.30 -0.90 7.72
CA ASP A 337 13.74 -0.79 7.79
C ASP A 337 14.39 -1.44 6.54
N TRP A 338 15.69 -1.22 6.41
CA TRP A 338 16.47 -1.77 5.29
C TRP A 338 16.51 -3.29 5.28
N SER A 339 16.65 -3.93 6.44
CA SER A 339 16.75 -5.38 6.57
C SER A 339 15.47 -6.04 6.07
N GLU A 340 14.34 -5.58 6.57
CA GLU A 340 13.02 -6.07 6.22
C GLU A 340 12.73 -5.84 4.74
N TYR A 341 12.99 -4.63 4.22
CA TYR A 341 12.82 -4.33 2.81
C TYR A 341 13.65 -5.26 1.91
N ILE A 342 14.91 -5.50 2.26
CA ILE A 342 15.78 -6.41 1.50
C ILE A 342 15.21 -7.82 1.52
N VAL A 343 14.82 -8.33 2.70
CA VAL A 343 14.25 -9.68 2.85
C VAL A 343 13.03 -9.85 1.95
N PHE A 344 12.09 -8.90 1.98
CA PHE A 344 10.90 -8.94 1.14
C PHE A 344 11.22 -8.80 -0.36
N SER A 345 12.30 -8.12 -0.71
CA SER A 345 12.71 -7.88 -2.11
C SER A 345 13.63 -8.97 -2.71
N ILE A 346 14.17 -9.90 -1.91
CA ILE A 346 15.05 -10.99 -2.40
C ILE A 346 14.47 -11.74 -3.62
N PRO A 347 13.19 -12.17 -3.62
CA PRO A 347 12.64 -12.96 -4.73
C PRO A 347 12.67 -12.20 -6.06
N ILE A 348 12.49 -10.87 -5.98
CA ILE A 348 12.49 -9.93 -7.10
C ILE A 348 13.92 -9.76 -7.64
N PHE A 349 14.91 -9.55 -6.75
CA PHE A 349 16.31 -9.45 -7.14
C PHE A 349 16.81 -10.70 -7.86
N ILE A 350 16.45 -11.90 -7.37
CA ILE A 350 16.81 -13.19 -7.99
C ILE A 350 16.35 -13.22 -9.46
N VAL A 351 15.12 -12.82 -9.73
CA VAL A 351 14.54 -12.80 -11.09
C VAL A 351 15.25 -11.78 -11.99
N ILE A 352 15.42 -10.55 -11.50
CA ILE A 352 16.04 -9.46 -12.28
C ILE A 352 17.48 -9.81 -12.68
N ILE A 353 18.26 -10.34 -11.73
CA ILE A 353 19.67 -10.74 -11.96
C ILE A 353 19.73 -11.90 -12.95
N THR A 354 18.89 -12.93 -12.77
CA THR A 354 18.87 -14.11 -13.63
C THR A 354 18.51 -13.77 -15.08
N ALA A 355 17.50 -12.93 -15.28
CA ALA A 355 17.05 -12.53 -16.61
C ALA A 355 18.03 -11.59 -17.33
N ARG A 356 19.02 -11.05 -16.61
CA ARG A 356 19.96 -10.03 -17.09
C ARG A 356 19.23 -8.81 -17.65
N ILE A 357 18.45 -8.15 -16.80
CA ILE A 357 17.51 -7.07 -17.17
C ILE A 357 18.16 -5.97 -18.04
N TRP A 358 19.45 -5.68 -17.82
CA TRP A 358 20.23 -4.69 -18.57
C TRP A 358 20.40 -5.02 -20.06
N ARG A 359 20.06 -6.25 -20.49
CA ARG A 359 20.04 -6.67 -21.91
C ARG A 359 18.64 -6.61 -22.53
N ILE A 360 17.65 -6.05 -21.84
CA ILE A 360 16.29 -5.86 -22.36
C ILE A 360 16.18 -4.43 -22.90
N SER A 361 16.15 -4.28 -24.22
CA SER A 361 16.11 -2.98 -24.91
C SER A 361 14.75 -2.27 -24.86
N ASN A 362 13.68 -2.98 -24.51
CA ASN A 362 12.30 -2.50 -24.66
C ASN A 362 11.70 -1.94 -23.36
N ILE A 363 12.52 -1.68 -22.34
CA ILE A 363 12.06 -1.05 -21.10
C ILE A 363 11.87 0.44 -21.38
N PRO A 364 10.67 1.01 -21.11
CA PRO A 364 10.42 2.40 -21.43
C PRO A 364 11.28 3.32 -20.56
N LEU A 365 11.68 4.46 -21.12
CA LEU A 365 12.56 5.42 -20.45
C LEU A 365 11.92 6.01 -19.19
N SER A 366 10.59 6.14 -19.19
CA SER A 366 9.76 6.52 -18.03
C SER A 366 9.98 5.59 -16.84
N LEU A 367 9.97 4.27 -17.06
CA LEU A 367 10.21 3.27 -16.02
C LEU A 367 11.66 3.30 -15.53
N TRP A 368 12.64 3.50 -16.41
CA TRP A 368 14.03 3.68 -16.00
C TRP A 368 14.24 4.92 -15.14
N ALA A 369 13.64 6.05 -15.54
CA ALA A 369 13.69 7.30 -14.77
C ALA A 369 13.02 7.11 -13.39
N PHE A 370 11.82 6.52 -13.35
CA PHE A 370 11.11 6.23 -12.10
C PHE A 370 11.90 5.29 -11.18
N THR A 371 12.52 4.26 -11.74
CA THR A 371 13.39 3.34 -11.01
C THR A 371 14.59 4.09 -10.43
N ALA A 372 15.29 4.89 -11.24
CA ALA A 372 16.47 5.61 -10.82
C ALA A 372 16.18 6.57 -9.65
N VAL A 373 15.08 7.32 -9.73
CA VAL A 373 14.64 8.21 -8.65
C VAL A 373 14.27 7.42 -7.40
N SER A 374 13.44 6.37 -7.54
CA SER A 374 12.97 5.59 -6.40
C SER A 374 14.13 4.95 -5.65
N PHE A 375 15.17 4.49 -6.33
CA PHE A 375 16.38 3.93 -5.70
C PHE A 375 17.35 4.98 -5.15
N ALA A 376 17.41 6.18 -5.75
CA ALA A 376 18.34 7.22 -5.29
C ALA A 376 18.06 7.63 -3.84
N PHE A 377 16.79 7.73 -3.43
CA PHE A 377 16.41 8.11 -2.06
C PHE A 377 16.97 7.17 -0.99
N PRO A 378 16.64 5.86 -1.00
CA PRO A 378 17.18 4.93 -0.02
C PRO A 378 18.69 4.82 -0.13
N LEU A 379 19.26 4.69 -1.33
CA LEU A 379 20.72 4.53 -1.49
C LEU A 379 21.52 5.72 -0.95
N LEU A 380 20.99 6.94 -1.07
CA LEU A 380 21.62 8.16 -0.56
C LEU A 380 21.13 8.56 0.85
N LYS A 381 20.27 7.74 1.47
CA LYS A 381 19.62 8.02 2.77
C LYS A 381 19.00 9.43 2.83
N LEU A 382 18.30 9.83 1.76
CA LEU A 382 17.60 11.12 1.73
C LEU A 382 16.47 11.16 2.77
N PRO A 383 15.99 12.35 3.18
CA PRO A 383 14.87 12.45 4.13
C PRO A 383 13.67 11.60 3.70
N PHE A 384 13.07 10.90 4.66
CA PHE A 384 11.92 10.00 4.46
C PHE A 384 12.19 8.79 3.54
N PHE A 385 13.45 8.38 3.34
CA PHE A 385 13.77 7.29 2.42
C PHE A 385 13.06 5.96 2.74
N GLU A 386 12.73 5.70 4.00
CA GLU A 386 12.04 4.48 4.44
C GLU A 386 10.61 4.37 3.86
N ARG A 387 9.95 5.52 3.63
CA ARG A 387 8.66 5.56 2.92
C ARG A 387 8.84 5.35 1.41
N ILE A 388 10.05 5.54 0.88
CA ILE A 388 10.35 5.38 -0.55
C ILE A 388 10.56 3.91 -0.95
N PHE A 389 10.73 3.01 0.02
CA PHE A 389 10.79 1.57 -0.24
C PHE A 389 9.55 1.06 -0.98
N ILE A 390 8.38 1.64 -0.74
CA ILE A 390 7.14 1.27 -1.43
C ILE A 390 7.24 1.56 -2.94
N TYR A 391 7.81 2.69 -3.35
CA TYR A 391 8.02 3.00 -4.77
C TYR A 391 9.14 2.19 -5.40
N SER A 392 10.20 1.93 -4.63
CA SER A 392 11.32 1.10 -5.06
C SER A 392 10.85 -0.33 -5.35
N ASP A 393 9.97 -0.88 -4.50
CA ASP A 393 9.34 -2.18 -4.71
C ASP A 393 8.49 -2.19 -5.99
N ILE A 394 7.62 -1.20 -6.21
CA ILE A 394 6.82 -1.11 -7.45
C ILE A 394 7.74 -1.06 -8.68
N ALA A 395 8.83 -0.29 -8.63
CA ALA A 395 9.80 -0.19 -9.71
C ALA A 395 10.46 -1.55 -10.01
N LEU A 396 10.91 -2.27 -8.98
CA LEU A 396 11.50 -3.59 -9.17
C LEU A 396 10.48 -4.63 -9.65
N ILE A 397 9.23 -4.57 -9.21
CA ILE A 397 8.14 -5.44 -9.66
C ILE A 397 7.86 -5.22 -11.14
N ALA A 398 7.82 -3.95 -11.58
CA ALA A 398 7.67 -3.61 -12.98
C ALA A 398 8.81 -4.18 -13.84
N LEU A 399 10.07 -4.02 -13.39
CA LEU A 399 11.24 -4.62 -14.04
C LEU A 399 11.20 -6.16 -14.04
N SER A 400 10.68 -6.76 -12.97
CA SER A 400 10.50 -8.21 -12.87
C SER A 400 9.48 -8.74 -13.87
N GLY A 401 8.43 -7.98 -14.18
CA GLY A 401 7.52 -8.31 -15.28
C GLY A 401 8.26 -8.51 -16.62
N PHE A 402 9.21 -7.62 -16.96
CA PHE A 402 10.07 -7.77 -18.14
C PHE A 402 11.01 -8.97 -18.04
N ALA A 403 11.63 -9.16 -16.88
CA ALA A 403 12.53 -10.27 -16.62
C ALA A 403 11.84 -11.63 -16.80
N ILE A 404 10.66 -11.82 -16.19
CA ILE A 404 9.90 -13.06 -16.24
C ILE A 404 9.36 -13.28 -17.66
N GLU A 405 8.82 -12.25 -18.32
CA GLU A 405 8.38 -12.37 -19.72
C GLU A 405 9.49 -12.88 -20.63
N ARG A 406 10.71 -12.36 -20.47
CA ARG A 406 11.90 -12.82 -21.20
C ARG A 406 12.27 -14.27 -20.85
N MET A 407 12.20 -14.65 -19.58
CA MET A 407 12.48 -16.02 -19.16
C MET A 407 11.46 -16.99 -19.75
N VAL A 408 10.16 -16.66 -19.69
CA VAL A 408 9.06 -17.50 -20.19
C VAL A 408 9.08 -17.61 -21.72
N SER A 409 9.29 -16.51 -22.45
CA SER A 409 9.46 -16.57 -23.91
C SER A 409 10.61 -17.47 -24.33
N GLN A 410 11.70 -17.52 -23.56
CA GLN A 410 12.82 -18.45 -23.78
C GLN A 410 12.55 -19.89 -23.36
N MET A 411 11.43 -20.18 -22.68
CA MET A 411 11.03 -21.55 -22.35
C MET A 411 10.15 -22.19 -23.44
N ASN A 412 9.60 -21.42 -24.37
CA ASN A 412 8.66 -21.88 -25.40
C ASN A 412 9.34 -22.61 -26.60
N PHE A 413 10.55 -23.15 -26.44
CA PHE A 413 11.21 -23.94 -27.47
C PHE A 413 10.71 -25.40 -27.47
N GLU A 414 10.62 -26.01 -28.66
CA GLU A 414 10.15 -27.38 -28.86
C GLU A 414 10.97 -28.43 -28.09
N THR A 415 12.25 -28.15 -27.84
CA THR A 415 13.12 -29.00 -27.03
C THR A 415 13.58 -28.27 -25.77
N PRO A 416 13.22 -28.76 -24.57
CA PRO A 416 13.60 -28.11 -23.32
C PRO A 416 15.12 -28.22 -23.12
N THR A 417 15.79 -27.07 -23.04
CA THR A 417 17.23 -26.99 -22.77
C THR A 417 17.51 -26.97 -21.26
N LYS A 418 18.75 -27.22 -20.83
CA LYS A 418 19.17 -27.03 -19.42
C LYS A 418 18.78 -25.65 -18.87
N ARG A 419 18.84 -24.62 -19.73
CA ARG A 419 18.46 -23.25 -19.40
C ARG A 419 16.96 -23.10 -19.15
N THR A 420 16.13 -23.81 -19.92
CA THR A 420 14.67 -23.87 -19.74
C THR A 420 14.32 -24.41 -18.35
N TYR A 421 14.94 -25.53 -17.95
CA TYR A 421 14.75 -26.10 -16.60
C TYR A 421 15.22 -25.15 -15.50
N LEU A 422 16.37 -24.51 -15.68
CA LEU A 422 16.88 -23.54 -14.71
C LEU A 422 15.93 -22.35 -14.53
N HIS A 423 15.44 -21.74 -15.62
CA HIS A 423 14.47 -20.66 -15.53
C HIS A 423 13.17 -21.11 -14.85
N GLY A 424 12.65 -22.29 -15.22
CA GLY A 424 11.46 -22.85 -14.59
C GLY A 424 11.65 -23.05 -13.08
N ALA A 425 12.78 -23.60 -12.65
CA ALA A 425 13.12 -23.79 -11.25
C ALA A 425 13.21 -22.45 -10.50
N ILE A 426 13.89 -21.46 -11.09
CA ILE A 426 14.02 -20.11 -10.49
C ILE A 426 12.65 -19.46 -10.32
N LEU A 427 11.79 -19.52 -11.33
CA LEU A 427 10.43 -18.96 -11.24
C LEU A 427 9.60 -19.66 -10.15
N CYS A 428 9.73 -20.98 -10.01
CA CYS A 428 9.05 -21.73 -8.94
C CYS A 428 9.57 -21.33 -7.55
N ILE A 429 10.89 -21.20 -7.39
CA ILE A 429 11.52 -20.76 -6.13
C ILE A 429 11.07 -19.35 -5.80
N THR A 430 11.15 -18.41 -6.75
CA THR A 430 10.70 -17.02 -6.54
C THR A 430 9.23 -16.96 -6.14
N LEU A 431 8.35 -17.70 -6.82
CA LEU A 431 6.93 -17.74 -6.47
C LEU A 431 6.71 -18.31 -5.05
N GLY A 432 7.43 -19.38 -4.70
CA GLY A 432 7.39 -19.96 -3.35
C GLY A 432 7.85 -18.97 -2.28
N LEU A 433 8.94 -18.24 -2.51
CA LEU A 433 9.43 -17.22 -1.59
C LEU A 433 8.46 -16.05 -1.44
N PHE A 434 7.86 -15.56 -2.54
CA PHE A 434 6.84 -14.52 -2.50
C PHE A 434 5.64 -14.91 -1.64
N LEU A 435 5.08 -16.10 -1.88
CA LEU A 435 3.93 -16.57 -1.13
C LEU A 435 4.27 -16.87 0.33
N SER A 436 5.47 -17.38 0.60
CA SER A 436 5.95 -17.60 1.97
C SER A 436 6.11 -16.28 2.71
N SER A 437 6.70 -15.26 2.07
CA SER A 437 6.88 -13.93 2.64
C SER A 437 5.54 -13.26 2.92
N LEU A 438 4.62 -13.27 1.95
CA LEU A 438 3.29 -12.69 2.13
C LEU A 438 2.50 -13.41 3.22
N ARG A 439 2.59 -14.74 3.27
CA ARG A 439 1.95 -15.53 4.35
C ARG A 439 2.54 -15.22 5.71
N GLY A 440 3.86 -15.05 5.78
CA GLY A 440 4.55 -14.61 6.98
C GLY A 440 3.97 -13.30 7.46
N GLU A 441 3.95 -12.29 6.57
CA GLU A 441 3.43 -10.96 6.86
C GLU A 441 1.97 -10.99 7.31
N VAL A 442 1.07 -11.62 6.54
CA VAL A 442 -0.36 -11.77 6.91
C VAL A 442 -0.55 -12.36 8.31
N ARG A 443 0.37 -13.20 8.79
CA ARG A 443 0.29 -13.84 10.10
C ARG A 443 0.96 -13.02 11.21
N SER A 444 2.03 -12.31 10.89
CA SER A 444 2.78 -11.50 11.86
C SER A 444 2.14 -10.13 12.06
N SER A 445 1.49 -9.54 11.04
CA SER A 445 0.78 -8.28 11.17
C SER A 445 -0.39 -8.46 12.14
N ARG A 446 -0.26 -7.89 13.34
CA ARG A 446 -1.34 -7.75 14.31
C ARG A 446 -1.98 -6.38 14.14
N PRO A 447 -3.30 -6.24 14.37
CA PRO A 447 -3.94 -4.93 14.42
C PRO A 447 -3.20 -4.05 15.42
N LEU A 448 -3.04 -2.77 15.11
CA LEU A 448 -2.42 -1.83 16.04
C LEU A 448 -3.26 -1.70 17.33
N ILE A 449 -4.57 -1.92 17.20
CA ILE A 449 -5.56 -1.82 18.27
C ILE A 449 -6.44 -3.07 18.27
N SER A 450 -6.68 -3.65 19.45
CA SER A 450 -7.63 -4.75 19.64
C SER A 450 -9.08 -4.24 19.66
N GLU A 451 -10.04 -5.10 19.33
CA GLU A 451 -11.48 -4.75 19.44
C GLU A 451 -11.86 -4.30 20.87
N GLU A 452 -11.22 -4.86 21.91
CA GLU A 452 -11.41 -4.43 23.31
C GLU A 452 -10.99 -2.97 23.54
N ILE A 453 -9.86 -2.54 22.97
CA ILE A 453 -9.44 -1.14 23.06
C ILE A 453 -10.39 -0.24 22.27
N PHE A 454 -10.91 -0.70 21.12
CA PHE A 454 -11.92 0.04 20.37
C PHE A 454 -13.21 0.22 21.16
N ASP A 455 -13.68 -0.82 21.84
CA ASP A 455 -14.84 -0.75 22.73
C ASP A 455 -14.59 0.29 23.84
N GLY A 456 -13.39 0.31 24.42
CA GLY A 456 -12.98 1.35 25.39
C GLY A 456 -13.01 2.77 24.82
N ILE A 457 -12.51 3.00 23.60
CA ILE A 457 -12.60 4.31 22.94
C ILE A 457 -14.06 4.70 22.70
N ALA A 458 -14.91 3.74 22.32
CA ALA A 458 -16.33 3.98 22.11
C ALA A 458 -17.07 4.33 23.41
N GLU A 459 -16.73 3.68 24.52
CA GLU A 459 -17.23 4.02 25.85
C GLU A 459 -16.82 5.44 26.25
N ILE A 460 -15.54 5.81 26.06
CA ILE A 460 -15.04 7.17 26.31
C ILE A 460 -15.80 8.18 25.45
N SER A 461 -16.00 7.89 24.16
CA SER A 461 -16.76 8.72 23.23
C SER A 461 -18.21 8.98 23.69
N ALA A 462 -18.83 8.01 24.35
CA ALA A 462 -20.19 8.14 24.89
C ALA A 462 -20.25 8.96 26.19
N MET A 463 -19.16 9.00 26.95
CA MET A 463 -19.07 9.68 28.26
C MET A 463 -18.54 11.11 28.16
N VAL A 464 -17.60 11.37 27.26
CA VAL A 464 -16.90 12.65 27.15
C VAL A 464 -17.67 13.61 26.23
N PRO A 465 -17.96 14.86 26.66
CA PRO A 465 -18.62 15.84 25.82
C PRO A 465 -17.87 16.15 24.52
N SER A 466 -18.60 16.51 23.46
CA SER A 466 -18.03 16.80 22.14
C SER A 466 -17.13 18.04 22.09
N GLU A 467 -17.32 18.97 23.02
CA GLU A 467 -16.56 20.20 23.18
C GLU A 467 -15.31 20.03 24.07
N ALA A 468 -15.19 18.89 24.74
CA ALA A 468 -14.09 18.60 25.63
C ALA A 468 -12.77 18.41 24.88
N THR A 469 -11.66 18.63 25.58
CA THR A 469 -10.33 18.25 25.10
C THR A 469 -9.90 16.93 25.75
N ILE A 470 -9.47 15.95 24.97
CA ILE A 470 -8.85 14.71 25.43
C ILE A 470 -7.35 14.81 25.14
N LEU A 471 -6.55 14.71 26.20
CA LEU A 471 -5.11 14.53 26.10
C LEU A 471 -4.78 13.05 26.00
N THR A 472 -3.90 12.70 25.07
CA THR A 472 -3.52 11.31 24.83
C THR A 472 -2.10 11.25 24.26
N THR A 473 -1.56 10.05 24.03
CA THR A 473 -0.25 9.90 23.41
C THR A 473 -0.31 10.16 21.90
N SER A 474 0.83 10.50 21.29
CA SER A 474 0.94 10.70 19.83
C SER A 474 0.56 9.46 19.02
N ASP A 475 0.77 8.26 19.59
CA ASP A 475 0.46 6.98 18.95
C ASP A 475 -1.05 6.66 18.97
N GLU A 476 -1.75 7.12 20.01
CA GLU A 476 -3.19 6.91 20.23
C GLU A 476 -4.05 8.03 19.63
N ALA A 477 -3.48 9.23 19.47
CA ALA A 477 -4.18 10.43 19.02
C ALA A 477 -5.03 10.25 17.75
N PRO A 478 -4.55 9.59 16.66
CA PRO A 478 -5.39 9.39 15.50
C PRO A 478 -6.67 8.61 15.82
N TRP A 479 -6.58 7.63 16.71
CA TRP A 479 -7.68 6.75 17.07
C TRP A 479 -8.73 7.45 17.90
N PHE A 480 -8.32 8.21 18.91
CA PHE A 480 -9.25 9.06 19.64
C PHE A 480 -9.87 10.13 18.72
N GLU A 481 -9.09 10.73 17.82
CA GLU A 481 -9.59 11.73 16.87
C GLU A 481 -10.64 11.12 15.94
N GLY A 482 -10.41 9.89 15.47
CA GLY A 482 -11.28 9.20 14.55
C GLY A 482 -12.59 8.69 15.14
N TRP A 483 -12.64 8.35 16.43
CA TRP A 483 -13.78 7.66 17.07
C TRP A 483 -14.46 8.42 18.20
N THR A 484 -13.89 9.54 18.65
CA THR A 484 -14.57 10.48 19.55
C THR A 484 -15.08 11.69 18.77
N SER A 485 -16.04 12.43 19.33
CA SER A 485 -16.41 13.76 18.83
C SER A 485 -15.56 14.90 19.42
N SER A 486 -14.86 14.60 20.52
CA SER A 486 -14.06 15.54 21.31
C SER A 486 -12.83 16.05 20.56
N HIS A 487 -12.20 17.07 21.12
CA HIS A 487 -10.97 17.67 20.61
C HIS A 487 -9.76 16.91 21.14
N ILE A 488 -8.84 16.51 20.27
CA ILE A 488 -7.65 15.77 20.72
C ILE A 488 -6.41 16.65 20.70
N ALA A 489 -5.62 16.55 21.77
CA ALA A 489 -4.27 17.10 21.83
C ALA A 489 -3.29 16.02 22.30
N ALA A 490 -2.14 15.97 21.65
CA ALA A 490 -1.08 15.00 21.92
C ALA A 490 0.27 15.59 21.52
N PRO A 491 1.40 15.14 22.10
CA PRO A 491 2.71 15.71 21.80
C PRO A 491 3.02 15.79 20.29
N GLY A 492 3.25 17.00 19.79
CA GLY A 492 3.54 17.32 18.40
C GLY A 492 2.37 17.11 17.42
N MET A 493 1.14 16.98 17.91
CA MET A 493 0.00 16.54 17.09
C MET A 493 -1.31 17.27 17.38
N LEU A 494 -2.11 17.42 16.31
CA LEU A 494 -3.48 17.93 16.36
C LEU A 494 -3.56 19.34 16.98
N ARG A 495 -4.18 19.48 18.15
CA ARG A 495 -4.37 20.76 18.83
C ARG A 495 -3.30 21.06 19.88
N ASP A 496 -2.15 20.41 19.77
CA ASP A 496 -1.00 20.70 20.60
C ASP A 496 -0.53 22.14 20.42
N THR A 497 -0.47 22.88 21.52
CA THR A 497 0.07 24.24 21.58
C THR A 497 1.48 24.27 22.16
N HIS A 498 1.99 23.12 22.57
CA HIS A 498 3.24 22.98 23.30
C HIS A 498 4.32 22.30 22.45
N ASN A 499 5.57 22.48 22.84
CA ASN A 499 6.70 21.81 22.24
C ASN A 499 7.10 20.55 23.03
N LEU A 500 7.99 19.72 22.45
CA LEU A 500 8.41 18.46 23.06
C LEU A 500 9.10 18.64 24.43
N ASP A 501 9.81 19.74 24.65
CA ASP A 501 10.50 20.02 25.91
C ASP A 501 9.49 20.35 27.02
N GLU A 502 8.41 21.06 26.69
CA GLU A 502 7.31 21.35 27.60
C GLU A 502 6.54 20.08 27.98
N TRP A 503 6.23 19.22 27.00
CA TRP A 503 5.66 17.89 27.26
C TRP A 503 6.57 17.04 28.14
N THR A 504 7.88 17.02 27.85
CA THR A 504 8.86 16.30 28.68
C THR A 504 8.89 16.88 30.10
N THR A 505 8.76 18.20 30.24
CA THR A 505 8.70 18.88 31.54
C THR A 505 7.44 18.48 32.30
N LEU A 506 6.27 18.40 31.66
CA LEU A 506 5.04 17.90 32.29
C LEU A 506 5.27 16.50 32.89
N TRP A 507 5.81 15.59 32.08
CA TRP A 507 5.97 14.17 32.46
C TRP A 507 7.06 13.93 33.51
N THR A 508 8.09 14.77 33.54
CA THR A 508 9.23 14.60 34.46
C THR A 508 9.17 15.51 35.69
N SER A 509 8.27 16.50 35.71
CA SER A 509 8.12 17.43 36.84
C SER A 509 7.57 16.71 38.07
N THR A 510 8.20 16.96 39.23
CA THR A 510 7.68 16.57 40.55
C THR A 510 6.82 17.65 41.20
N SER A 511 6.74 18.85 40.61
CA SER A 511 5.90 19.95 41.11
C SER A 511 4.49 19.83 40.52
N THR A 512 3.53 19.66 41.42
CA THR A 512 2.09 19.63 41.09
C THR A 512 1.62 20.97 40.52
N GLU A 513 2.17 22.09 40.98
CA GLU A 513 1.80 23.43 40.49
C GLU A 513 2.15 23.59 39.02
N LYS A 514 3.34 23.14 38.59
CA LYS A 514 3.75 23.19 37.18
C LYS A 514 2.90 22.30 36.29
N GLN A 515 2.49 21.14 36.80
CA GLN A 515 1.59 20.25 36.06
C GLN A 515 0.19 20.87 35.92
N ILE A 516 -0.33 21.49 36.97
CA ILE A 516 -1.61 22.22 36.92
C ILE A 516 -1.52 23.41 35.97
N GLU A 517 -0.42 24.17 35.99
CA GLU A 517 -0.21 25.30 35.07
C GLU A 517 -0.24 24.83 33.63
N PHE A 518 0.55 23.81 33.28
CA PHE A 518 0.57 23.22 31.93
C PHE A 518 -0.82 22.71 31.50
N LEU A 519 -1.51 21.95 32.35
CA LEU A 519 -2.84 21.41 32.03
C LEU A 519 -3.91 22.51 31.97
N GLY A 520 -3.73 23.61 32.69
CA GLY A 520 -4.62 24.76 32.71
C GLY A 520 -4.64 25.55 31.40
N GLU A 521 -3.66 25.36 30.52
CA GLU A 521 -3.58 26.01 29.21
C GLU A 521 -4.50 25.38 28.16
N PHE A 522 -4.97 24.15 28.38
CA PHE A 522 -5.87 23.47 27.45
C PHE A 522 -7.34 23.91 27.62
N PRO A 523 -8.14 23.93 26.52
CA PRO A 523 -9.57 24.22 26.60
C PRO A 523 -10.31 23.22 27.49
N GLN A 524 -11.13 23.75 28.40
CA GLN A 524 -11.95 22.98 29.34
C GLN A 524 -13.34 22.65 28.74
N PRO A 525 -13.96 21.50 29.11
CA PRO A 525 -13.47 20.52 30.08
C PRO A 525 -12.35 19.64 29.50
N LEU A 526 -11.33 19.38 30.32
CA LEU A 526 -10.15 18.59 29.95
C LEU A 526 -10.24 17.17 30.51
N TYR A 527 -9.94 16.19 29.68
CA TYR A 527 -9.86 14.78 29.98
C TYR A 527 -8.51 14.25 29.50
N ILE A 528 -8.08 13.14 30.06
CA ILE A 528 -6.88 12.43 29.61
C ILE A 528 -7.31 10.97 29.40
N ALA A 529 -6.85 10.35 28.31
CA ALA A 529 -7.21 8.98 27.96
C ALA A 529 -6.05 8.26 27.27
N SER A 530 -5.95 6.95 27.52
CA SER A 530 -5.00 6.03 26.87
C SER A 530 -5.56 4.61 26.88
N PHE A 531 -5.04 3.75 25.98
CA PHE A 531 -5.45 2.36 25.82
C PHE A 531 -5.17 1.51 27.05
N ASN A 532 -4.07 1.79 27.76
CA ASN A 532 -3.64 1.00 28.92
C ASN A 532 -4.06 1.62 30.26
N GLY A 533 -4.87 2.68 30.23
CA GLY A 533 -5.16 3.48 31.42
C GLY A 533 -4.05 4.48 31.76
N PHE A 534 -4.30 5.28 32.80
CA PHE A 534 -3.49 6.46 33.13
C PHE A 534 -2.12 6.17 33.73
N GLU A 535 -1.94 4.97 34.29
CA GLU A 535 -0.77 4.58 35.07
C GLU A 535 0.52 4.61 34.24
N ASP A 536 0.39 4.35 32.94
CA ASP A 536 1.50 4.34 31.98
C ASP A 536 1.96 5.74 31.53
N LEU A 537 1.08 6.75 31.61
CA LEU A 537 1.34 8.10 31.13
C LEU A 537 1.94 9.02 32.20
N ILE A 538 1.52 8.87 33.46
CA ILE A 538 1.84 9.83 34.55
C ILE A 538 2.44 9.13 35.79
N GLY A 539 2.73 7.83 35.69
CA GLY A 539 3.01 7.00 36.86
C GLY A 539 1.77 6.81 37.72
N THR A 540 1.95 6.33 38.96
CA THR A 540 0.84 6.19 39.91
C THR A 540 0.26 7.58 40.19
N PRO A 541 -0.99 7.88 39.80
CA PRO A 541 -1.53 9.22 39.98
C PRO A 541 -1.47 9.61 41.45
N ALA A 542 -1.28 10.89 41.76
CA ALA A 542 -1.45 11.36 43.13
C ALA A 542 -2.81 10.85 43.68
N PRO A 543 -2.93 10.48 44.97
CA PRO A 543 -4.16 9.87 45.51
C PRO A 543 -5.46 10.63 45.20
N CYS A 544 -5.37 11.94 44.98
CA CYS A 544 -6.48 12.78 44.53
C CYS A 544 -6.95 12.50 43.08
N LEU A 545 -6.03 12.21 42.16
CA LEU A 545 -6.35 11.79 40.78
C LEU A 545 -6.91 10.36 40.73
N LEU A 546 -6.45 9.48 41.63
CA LEU A 546 -7.01 8.13 41.85
C LEU A 546 -8.46 8.18 42.36
N LEU A 547 -8.80 9.16 43.18
CA LEU A 547 -10.18 9.42 43.63
C LEU A 547 -11.05 10.03 42.53
N LEU A 548 -10.44 10.67 41.52
CA LEU A 548 -11.11 11.20 40.34
C LEU A 548 -11.27 10.16 39.23
N THR A 549 -10.53 9.06 39.24
CA THR A 549 -10.53 8.08 38.13
C THR A 549 -11.89 7.41 37.88
N PRO A 550 -12.73 7.11 38.91
CA PRO A 550 -14.11 6.65 38.68
C PRO A 550 -15.09 7.77 38.29
N HIS A 551 -14.66 9.04 38.41
CA HIS A 551 -15.51 10.23 38.37
C HIS A 551 -14.89 11.40 37.59
N LEU A 552 -14.12 11.13 36.53
CA LEU A 552 -13.76 12.13 35.51
C LEU A 552 -15.01 12.50 34.69
N LEU A 553 -16.09 12.88 35.38
CA LEU A 553 -17.35 13.41 34.90
C LEU A 553 -17.77 14.48 35.92
N SER A 554 -17.55 15.74 35.56
CA SER A 554 -18.01 16.99 36.20
C SER A 554 -17.25 17.57 37.42
N PHE A 555 -16.65 18.74 37.16
CA PHE A 555 -16.35 19.96 37.95
C PHE A 555 -16.16 19.98 39.49
N ASP A 556 -15.19 20.83 39.89
CA ASP A 556 -15.01 21.59 41.14
C ASP A 556 -14.79 20.85 42.47
N VAL A 557 -13.61 20.24 42.72
CA VAL A 557 -13.26 19.79 44.10
C VAL A 557 -11.81 20.04 44.57
N CYS A 558 -10.83 20.40 43.73
CA CYS A 558 -9.44 20.53 44.23
C CYS A 558 -9.12 21.81 45.03
N ALA A 559 -10.09 22.65 45.39
CA ALA A 559 -9.83 23.95 46.02
C ALA A 559 -9.92 24.00 47.56
N GLN A 560 -10.09 22.89 48.30
CA GLN A 560 -10.35 22.96 49.75
C GLN A 560 -9.67 21.93 50.66
N THR A 561 -8.39 21.60 50.45
CA THR A 561 -7.61 20.95 51.51
C THR A 561 -6.19 21.51 51.59
N ASN A 562 -6.05 22.59 52.37
CA ASN A 562 -4.83 22.92 53.11
C ASN A 562 -4.86 22.23 54.47
#